data_AF-A0A1V5DYH0-F1
#
_entry.id   AF-A0A1V5DYH0-F1
#
_cell.length_a   1.000
_cell.length_b   1.000
_cell.length_c   1.000
_cell.angle_alpha   90.00
_cell.angle_beta   90.00
_cell.angle_gamma   90.00
#
_symmetry.space_group_name_H-M   'P 1'
#
loop_
_entity.id
_entity.type
_entity.pdbx_description
1 polymer ?
#
loop_
_entity_poly.entity_id
_entity_poly.type
_entity_poly.pdbx_seq_one_letter_code
_entity_poly.pdbx_strand_id
1 'polypeptide(L)'
;MSRRRSKVRNQKGFTLIEIIAVLVILGILAAVAIPRFMDLTSVASDKAAMQAVAEGKSRLSNQFARNLLTGTSNTVSNLVTKATNSLADAGDYRLLYAAAGTPNMIIVTGSGIGNVKGRTSGQWTMPQ
;
A
#
# COMPACT_ATOMS: atom_id res chain seq x y z
N MET A 1 -24.17 -72.30 12.08
CA MET A 1 -24.17 -70.88 11.66
C MET A 1 -23.49 -70.03 12.73
N SER A 2 -22.27 -69.53 12.46
CA SER A 2 -21.49 -68.72 13.40
C SER A 2 -21.86 -67.22 13.25
N ARG A 3 -22.45 -66.63 14.29
CA ARG A 3 -22.80 -65.20 14.32
C ARG A 3 -21.53 -64.38 14.63
N ARG A 4 -20.95 -63.73 13.62
CA ARG A 4 -19.91 -62.70 13.81
C ARG A 4 -20.53 -61.49 14.53
N ARG A 5 -20.17 -61.27 15.80
CA ARG A 5 -20.43 -60.00 16.49
C ARG A 5 -19.53 -58.92 15.90
N SER A 6 -20.10 -57.94 15.20
CA SER A 6 -19.39 -56.72 14.83
C SER A 6 -19.10 -55.89 16.09
N LYS A 7 -17.83 -55.59 16.32
CA LYS A 7 -17.39 -54.69 17.40
C LYS A 7 -17.81 -53.27 16.98
N VAL A 8 -18.87 -52.73 17.58
CA VAL A 8 -19.21 -51.31 17.39
C VAL A 8 -18.01 -50.49 17.86
N ARG A 9 -17.33 -49.82 16.93
CA ARG A 9 -16.24 -48.88 17.26
C ARG A 9 -16.86 -47.75 18.07
N ASN A 10 -16.41 -47.58 19.30
CA ASN A 10 -16.83 -46.48 20.17
C ASN A 10 -16.34 -45.17 19.56
N GLN A 11 -17.20 -44.49 18.81
CA GLN A 11 -16.93 -43.16 18.23
C GLN A 11 -16.90 -42.18 19.41
N LYS A 12 -15.72 -41.99 20.00
CA LYS A 12 -15.50 -40.94 21.00
C LYS A 12 -15.61 -39.59 20.28
N GLY A 13 -16.75 -38.94 20.38
CA GLY A 13 -16.92 -37.57 19.94
C GLY A 13 -16.07 -36.61 20.77
N PHE A 14 -15.77 -35.43 20.21
CA PHE A 14 -15.13 -34.35 20.95
C PHE A 14 -15.97 -33.93 22.15
N THR A 15 -15.31 -33.66 23.26
CA THR A 15 -15.96 -33.17 24.48
C THR A 15 -16.15 -31.65 24.40
N LEU A 16 -17.18 -31.11 25.06
CA LEU A 16 -17.39 -29.66 25.14
C LEU A 16 -16.20 -28.93 25.76
N ILE A 17 -15.52 -29.57 26.73
CA ILE A 17 -14.36 -28.99 27.39
C ILE A 17 -13.18 -28.81 26.42
N GLU A 18 -13.00 -29.73 25.46
CA GLU A 18 -11.97 -29.60 24.42
C GLU A 18 -12.24 -28.42 23.49
N ILE A 19 -13.50 -28.20 23.10
CA ILE A 19 -13.86 -27.05 22.27
C ILE A 19 -13.66 -25.73 23.03
N ILE A 20 -14.04 -25.67 24.31
CA ILE A 20 -13.86 -24.47 25.14
C ILE A 20 -12.37 -24.15 25.31
N ALA A 21 -11.53 -25.14 25.62
CA ALA A 21 -10.08 -24.92 25.77
C ALA A 21 -9.45 -24.37 24.47
N VAL A 22 -9.84 -24.89 23.32
CA VAL A 22 -9.37 -24.39 22.01
C VAL A 22 -9.81 -22.95 21.76
N LEU A 23 -11.07 -22.61 22.03
CA LEU A 23 -11.58 -21.24 21.85
C LEU A 23 -10.86 -20.25 22.76
N VAL A 24 -10.54 -20.63 24.00
CA VAL A 24 -9.77 -19.79 24.92
C VAL A 24 -8.37 -19.52 24.38
N ILE A 25 -7.66 -20.56 23.90
CA ILE A 25 -6.31 -20.40 23.34
C ILE A 25 -6.36 -19.53 22.07
N LEU A 26 -7.28 -19.80 21.15
CA LEU A 26 -7.48 -18.99 19.93
C LEU A 26 -7.85 -17.54 20.27
N GLY A 27 -8.66 -17.31 21.31
CA GLY A 27 -9.02 -15.98 21.79
C GLY A 27 -7.81 -15.18 22.27
N ILE A 28 -6.93 -15.79 23.07
CA ILE A 28 -5.70 -15.13 23.55
C ILE A 28 -4.76 -14.81 22.37
N LEU A 29 -4.58 -15.76 21.44
CA LEU A 29 -3.74 -15.54 20.25
C LEU A 29 -4.30 -14.42 19.36
N ALA A 30 -5.62 -14.40 19.12
CA ALA A 30 -6.27 -13.38 18.32
C ALA A 30 -6.15 -11.99 18.96
N ALA A 31 -6.32 -11.89 20.29
CA ALA A 31 -6.22 -10.62 21.02
C ALA A 31 -4.84 -9.96 20.86
N VAL A 32 -3.76 -10.73 20.76
CA VAL A 32 -2.40 -10.21 20.57
C VAL A 32 -2.05 -10.04 19.08
N ALA A 33 -2.52 -10.94 18.22
CA ALA A 33 -2.17 -10.94 16.80
C ALA A 33 -2.87 -9.85 15.99
N ILE A 34 -4.16 -9.58 16.25
CA ILE A 34 -4.96 -8.63 15.47
C ILE A 34 -4.38 -7.20 15.53
N PRO A 35 -4.07 -6.62 16.71
CA PRO A 35 -3.52 -5.27 16.78
C PRO A 35 -2.20 -5.14 16.00
N ARG A 36 -1.30 -6.12 16.17
CA ARG A 36 -0.01 -6.14 15.46
C ARG A 36 -0.19 -6.23 13.95
N PHE A 37 -1.14 -7.05 13.48
CA PHE A 37 -1.43 -7.15 12.06
C PHE A 37 -1.97 -5.83 11.48
N MET A 38 -2.85 -5.14 12.22
CA MET A 38 -3.33 -3.82 11.83
C MET A 38 -2.19 -2.79 11.74
N ASP A 39 -1.27 -2.78 12.69
CA ASP A 39 -0.10 -1.88 12.65
C ASP A 39 0.80 -2.18 11.45
N LEU A 40 1.09 -3.46 11.19
CA LEU A 40 1.91 -3.88 10.05
C LEU A 40 1.30 -3.49 8.72
N THR A 41 -0.02 -3.65 8.56
CA THR A 41 -0.73 -3.23 7.33
C THR A 41 -0.68 -1.72 7.16
N SER A 42 -0.80 -0.92 8.23
CA SER A 42 -0.65 0.54 8.16
C SER A 42 0.75 0.94 7.72
N VAL A 43 1.80 0.35 8.31
CA VAL A 43 3.19 0.62 7.95
C VAL A 43 3.49 0.20 6.51
N ALA A 44 2.93 -0.92 6.05
CA ALA A 44 3.06 -1.37 4.67
C ALA A 44 2.42 -0.38 3.68
N SER A 45 1.22 0.10 3.99
CA SER A 45 0.53 1.15 3.22
C SER A 45 1.36 2.43 3.13
N ASP A 46 1.92 2.91 4.25
CA ASP A 46 2.75 4.13 4.23
C ASP A 46 4.02 3.95 3.41
N LYS A 47 4.66 2.78 3.48
CA LYS A 47 5.84 2.44 2.66
C LYS A 47 5.51 2.37 1.17
N ALA A 48 4.37 1.78 0.81
CA ALA A 48 3.91 1.73 -0.57
C ALA A 48 3.61 3.15 -1.10
N ALA A 49 2.98 4.01 -0.30
CA ALA A 49 2.77 5.42 -0.64
C ALA A 49 4.10 6.15 -0.88
N MET A 50 5.12 5.89 -0.06
CA MET A 50 6.46 6.48 -0.22
C MET A 50 7.13 6.02 -1.51
N GLN A 51 6.97 4.75 -1.87
CA GLN A 51 7.47 4.21 -3.13
C GLN A 51 6.78 4.85 -4.33
N ALA A 52 5.45 5.04 -4.28
CA ALA A 52 4.71 5.75 -5.32
C ALA A 52 5.22 7.19 -5.50
N VAL A 53 5.48 7.90 -4.39
CA VAL A 53 6.09 9.24 -4.45
C VAL A 53 7.48 9.21 -5.11
N ALA A 54 8.34 8.25 -4.75
CA ALA A 54 9.67 8.11 -5.35
C ALA A 54 9.58 7.85 -6.86
N GLU A 55 8.64 7.01 -7.29
CA GLU A 55 8.33 6.80 -8.71
C GLU A 55 7.88 8.10 -9.38
N GLY A 56 6.96 8.84 -8.76
CA GLY A 56 6.49 10.12 -9.27
C GLY A 56 7.61 11.15 -9.47
N LYS A 57 8.59 11.19 -8.56
CA LYS A 57 9.80 12.02 -8.70
C LYS A 57 10.68 11.56 -9.88
N SER A 58 10.88 10.26 -10.05
CA SER A 58 11.65 9.71 -11.17
C SER A 58 10.99 10.06 -12.52
N ARG A 59 9.66 9.93 -12.60
CA ARG A 59 8.88 10.31 -13.77
C ARG A 59 8.99 11.82 -14.08
N LEU A 60 9.04 12.69 -13.06
CA LEU A 60 9.32 14.12 -13.26
C LEU A 60 10.70 14.37 -13.85
N SER A 61 11.75 13.72 -13.32
CA SER A 61 13.11 13.82 -13.88
C SER A 61 13.16 13.40 -15.34
N ASN A 62 12.49 12.30 -15.69
CA ASN A 62 12.41 11.84 -17.08
C ASN A 62 11.64 12.83 -17.96
N GLN A 63 10.54 13.40 -17.47
CA GLN A 63 9.78 14.39 -18.23
C GLN A 63 10.55 15.69 -18.45
N PHE A 64 11.31 16.12 -17.44
CA PHE A 64 12.23 17.26 -17.55
C PHE A 64 13.28 17.02 -18.64
N ALA A 65 13.96 15.87 -18.60
CA ALA A 65 14.94 15.48 -19.63
C ALA A 65 14.31 15.44 -21.04
N ARG A 66 13.11 14.88 -21.18
CA ARG A 66 12.39 14.87 -22.47
C ARG A 66 12.05 16.26 -22.98
N ASN A 67 11.65 17.18 -22.10
CA ASN A 67 11.36 18.55 -22.50
C ASN A 67 12.64 19.28 -22.97
N LEU A 68 13.81 19.01 -22.34
CA LEU A 68 15.09 19.57 -22.79
C LEU A 68 15.45 19.11 -24.20
N LEU A 69 15.26 17.81 -24.51
CA LEU A 69 15.55 17.25 -25.84
C LEU A 69 14.60 17.76 -26.92
N THR A 70 13.36 18.10 -26.57
CA THR A 70 12.33 18.54 -27.51
C THR A 70 12.21 20.06 -27.63
N GLY A 71 13.05 20.82 -26.92
CA GLY A 71 12.99 22.29 -26.89
C GLY A 71 11.71 22.84 -26.23
N THR A 72 10.98 22.03 -25.47
CA THR A 72 9.79 22.48 -24.74
C THR A 72 10.20 23.25 -23.48
N SER A 73 9.52 24.37 -23.18
CA SER A 73 9.77 25.16 -21.96
C SER A 73 9.61 24.35 -20.67
N ASN A 74 10.67 24.32 -19.86
CA ASN A 74 10.75 23.63 -18.56
C ASN A 74 10.44 24.55 -17.38
N THR A 75 9.24 25.11 -17.34
CA THR A 75 8.76 25.82 -16.15
C THR A 75 8.13 24.85 -15.16
N VAL A 76 8.09 25.22 -13.87
CA VAL A 76 7.43 24.44 -12.82
C VAL A 76 5.97 24.18 -13.21
N SER A 77 5.28 25.21 -13.71
CA SER A 77 3.90 25.09 -14.17
C SER A 77 3.74 24.05 -15.27
N ASN A 78 4.60 24.06 -16.31
CA ASN A 78 4.49 23.13 -17.43
C ASN A 78 4.74 21.68 -17.00
N LEU A 79 5.72 21.44 -16.13
CA LEU A 79 6.00 20.11 -15.61
C LEU A 79 4.87 19.61 -14.72
N VAL A 80 4.31 20.45 -13.84
CA VAL A 80 3.15 20.10 -13.02
C VAL A 80 1.95 19.77 -13.90
N THR A 81 1.61 20.60 -14.89
CA THR A 81 0.46 20.34 -15.78
C THR A 81 0.63 19.04 -16.57
N LYS A 82 1.80 18.79 -17.15
CA LYS A 82 2.06 17.52 -17.87
C LYS A 82 2.02 16.32 -16.92
N ALA A 83 2.60 16.43 -15.73
CA ALA A 83 2.63 15.35 -14.77
C ALA A 83 1.24 15.00 -14.23
N THR A 84 0.41 16.00 -13.93
CA THR A 84 -0.97 15.80 -13.50
C THR A 84 -1.84 15.13 -14.57
N ASN A 85 -1.61 15.43 -15.85
CA ASN A 85 -2.41 14.87 -16.94
C ASN A 85 -1.94 13.49 -17.42
N SER A 86 -0.66 13.17 -17.28
CA SER A 86 -0.08 11.99 -17.95
C SER A 86 0.77 11.09 -17.04
N LEU A 87 1.10 11.52 -15.83
CA LEU A 87 1.96 10.79 -14.90
C LEU A 87 1.29 10.51 -13.55
N ALA A 88 0.00 10.81 -13.42
CA ALA A 88 -0.74 10.74 -12.16
C ALA A 88 -0.96 9.31 -11.64
N ASP A 89 -0.83 8.28 -12.47
CA ASP A 89 -1.18 6.91 -12.05
C ASP A 89 0.05 6.09 -11.62
N ALA A 90 0.05 5.61 -10.38
CA ALA A 90 1.08 4.71 -9.83
C ALA A 90 0.43 3.43 -9.28
N GLY A 91 -0.44 2.80 -10.07
CA GLY A 91 -1.20 1.62 -9.67
C GLY A 91 -2.23 1.96 -8.60
N ASP A 92 -2.08 1.38 -7.40
CA ASP A 92 -3.01 1.61 -6.28
C ASP A 92 -2.95 3.03 -5.69
N TYR A 93 -1.98 3.85 -6.14
CA TYR A 93 -1.77 5.23 -5.70
C TYR A 93 -1.95 6.22 -6.86
N ARG A 94 -2.63 7.32 -6.54
CA ARG A 94 -2.73 8.52 -7.38
C ARG A 94 -1.65 9.52 -6.96
N LEU A 95 -0.85 9.95 -7.91
CA LEU A 95 0.14 11.00 -7.78
C LEU A 95 -0.47 12.37 -8.08
N LEU A 96 -0.25 13.31 -7.18
CA LEU A 96 -0.66 14.69 -7.26
C LEU A 96 0.60 15.55 -7.29
N TYR A 97 0.71 16.40 -8.30
CA TYR A 97 1.86 17.28 -8.50
C TYR A 97 1.45 18.72 -8.23
N ALA A 98 2.23 19.44 -7.44
CA ALA A 98 1.98 20.84 -7.13
C ALA A 98 3.29 21.62 -7.10
N ALA A 99 3.28 22.89 -7.54
CA ALA A 99 4.40 23.78 -7.33
C ALA A 99 4.59 23.98 -5.82
N ALA A 100 5.82 23.80 -5.33
CA ALA A 100 6.13 24.29 -4.00
C ALA A 100 6.27 25.82 -4.09
N GLY A 101 5.91 26.57 -3.06
CA GLY A 101 6.07 28.03 -3.02
C GLY A 101 7.52 28.54 -3.16
N THR A 102 8.48 27.64 -3.40
CA THR A 102 9.89 27.91 -3.68
C THR A 102 10.15 27.71 -5.19
N PRO A 103 10.95 28.59 -5.83
CA PRO A 103 11.34 28.39 -7.21
C PRO A 103 11.92 27.00 -7.46
N ASN A 104 11.64 26.44 -8.64
CA ASN A 104 12.22 25.18 -9.12
C ASN A 104 11.90 23.93 -8.28
N MET A 105 10.87 23.97 -7.43
CA MET A 105 10.50 22.83 -6.59
C MET A 105 9.05 22.39 -6.83
N ILE A 106 8.84 21.08 -6.92
CA ILE A 106 7.54 20.42 -7.10
C ILE A 106 7.32 19.48 -5.92
N ILE A 107 6.15 19.56 -5.30
CA ILE A 107 5.66 18.59 -4.32
C ILE A 107 4.96 17.47 -5.08
N VAL A 108 5.41 16.24 -4.86
CA VAL A 108 4.78 15.01 -5.33
C VAL A 108 4.06 14.38 -4.14
N THR A 109 2.75 14.22 -4.23
CA THR A 109 1.95 13.57 -3.19
C THR A 109 1.35 12.27 -3.74
N GLY A 110 1.69 11.14 -3.15
CA GLY A 110 1.05 9.87 -3.41
C GLY A 110 -0.13 9.68 -2.46
N SER A 111 -1.31 9.41 -3.00
CA SER A 111 -2.54 9.17 -2.24
C SER A 111 -3.16 7.85 -2.69
N GLY A 112 -3.43 6.95 -1.75
CA GLY A 112 -4.12 5.70 -2.06
C GLY A 112 -5.48 5.94 -2.73
N ILE A 113 -5.85 5.04 -3.64
CA ILE A 113 -7.12 5.08 -4.38
C ILE A 113 -8.14 4.16 -3.69
N GLY A 114 -9.37 4.63 -3.52
CA GLY A 114 -10.44 3.85 -2.91
C GLY A 114 -10.15 3.49 -1.45
N ASN A 115 -10.03 2.18 -1.17
CA ASN A 115 -9.78 1.67 0.18
C ASN A 115 -8.29 1.56 0.54
N VAL A 116 -7.39 1.87 -0.39
CA VAL A 116 -5.95 1.83 -0.13
C VAL A 116 -5.59 2.98 0.82
N LYS A 117 -5.07 2.62 1.99
CA LYS A 117 -4.56 3.59 2.97
C LYS A 117 -3.16 4.05 2.57
N GLY A 118 -2.73 5.18 3.13
CA GLY A 118 -1.40 5.74 2.90
C GLY A 118 -1.48 7.00 2.04
N ARG A 119 -0.97 8.09 2.60
CA ARG A 119 -0.78 9.35 1.88
C ARG A 119 0.52 9.97 2.35
N THR A 120 1.40 10.26 1.41
CA THR A 120 2.69 10.88 1.72
C THR A 120 3.12 11.81 0.61
N SER A 121 3.99 12.75 0.95
CA SER A 121 4.49 13.76 0.03
C SER A 121 6.00 13.86 0.10
N GLY A 122 6.61 14.12 -1.04
CA GLY A 122 8.04 14.39 -1.14
C GLY A 122 8.31 15.49 -2.15
N GLN A 123 9.42 16.19 -1.95
CA GLN A 123 9.83 17.27 -2.85
C GLN A 123 10.75 16.74 -3.96
N TRP A 124 10.55 17.26 -5.16
CA TRP A 124 11.44 17.13 -6.31
C TRP A 124 11.92 18.52 -6.70
N THR A 125 13.23 18.68 -6.82
CA THR A 125 13.85 19.95 -7.23
C THR A 125 14.35 19.79 -8.66
N MET A 126 14.08 20.79 -9.49
CA MET A 126 14.56 20.81 -10.87
C MET A 126 16.08 20.76 -10.89
N PRO A 127 16.68 19.85 -11.68
CA PRO A 127 18.11 19.89 -11.96
C PRO A 127 18.50 21.24 -12.56
N GLN A 128 19.65 21.77 -12.15
CA GLN A 128 20.28 22.95 -12.75
C GLN A 128 21.03 22.55 -14.02
#